data_AF-A0A8C2DWQ4-F1
#
_entry.id   AF-A0A8C2DWQ4-F1
#
_cell.length_a   1.000
_cell.length_b   1.000
_cell.length_c   1.000
_cell.angle_alpha   90.00
_cell.angle_beta   90.00
_cell.angle_gamma   90.00
#
_symmetry.space_group_name_H-M   'P 1'
#
loop_
_entity.id
_entity.type
_entity.pdbx_description
1 polymer ?
#
loop_
_entity_poly.entity_id
_entity_poly.type
_entity_poly.pdbx_seq_one_letter_code
_entity_poly.pdbx_strand_id
1 'polypeptide(L)'
;MRGFLKSDGRFSFCIISQQGRRRRFSFPYLILFIYLTFLPSQLGFRKQLGLLEKKKDYKLRADDYHRKQKTLMALRKKAMDKNPDEFHFKMIHNHLKDGVHMLKPKEETMTEEQKKVMRTQDIRYVEMKRVSEMKKIERMKSELHLLDVDEEKKNKQFFYVDSKKEVEDFDLAVHLNTVPELVGRAYNRPTIETLEKKSIVGAVQPQSIKKLAKQRELQYLRLSQRIDRENKMFVISQKIQTRKDLQDKVKKVKVCEETGSAPAVYRFEAKRKR
;
A
#
# COMPACT_ATOMS: atom_id res chain seq x y z
N MET A 1 19.87 -7.77 54.24
CA MET A 1 20.47 -8.18 55.52
C MET A 1 21.18 -9.52 55.31
N ARG A 2 22.46 -9.64 55.69
CA ARG A 2 23.28 -10.85 55.49
C ARG A 2 23.33 -11.63 56.79
N GLY A 3 22.74 -12.82 56.83
CA GLY A 3 22.89 -13.78 57.94
C GLY A 3 23.85 -14.88 57.54
N PHE A 4 24.89 -15.11 58.35
CA PHE A 4 25.79 -16.25 58.22
C PHE A 4 25.27 -17.39 59.12
N LEU A 5 24.84 -18.50 58.52
CA LEU A 5 24.60 -19.76 59.24
C LEU A 5 25.77 -20.69 58.94
N LYS A 6 26.44 -21.15 59.99
CA LYS A 6 27.63 -22.01 59.94
C LYS A 6 27.21 -23.45 60.21
N SER A 7 27.15 -24.27 59.18
CA SER A 7 27.28 -25.73 59.31
C SER A 7 28.05 -26.28 58.11
N ASP A 8 29.08 -27.05 58.43
CA ASP A 8 29.84 -27.99 57.60
C ASP A 8 30.50 -27.47 56.31
N GLY A 9 31.72 -26.93 56.47
CA GLY A 9 32.85 -27.13 55.53
C GLY A 9 32.75 -26.68 54.07
N ARG A 10 31.64 -26.08 53.61
CA ARG A 10 31.51 -25.51 52.24
C ARG A 10 30.85 -24.15 52.29
N PHE A 11 31.63 -23.09 52.05
CA PHE A 11 31.11 -21.73 51.93
C PHE A 11 30.16 -21.63 50.73
N SER A 12 28.86 -21.60 51.02
CA SER A 12 27.80 -21.40 50.02
C SER A 12 27.26 -19.97 50.14
N PHE A 13 27.62 -19.09 49.20
CA PHE A 13 27.03 -17.76 49.12
C PHE A 13 25.64 -17.82 48.46
N CYS A 14 24.63 -17.32 49.15
CA CYS A 14 23.26 -17.25 48.65
C CYS A 14 22.96 -15.81 48.18
N ILE A 15 22.87 -15.61 46.86
CA ILE A 15 22.45 -14.33 46.27
C ILE A 15 20.94 -14.44 45.98
N ILE A 16 20.16 -13.52 46.57
CA ILE A 16 18.71 -13.43 46.34
C ILE A 16 18.50 -12.63 45.05
N SER A 17 17.98 -13.29 44.01
CA SER A 17 17.44 -12.64 42.81
C SER A 17 16.08 -12.01 43.13
N GLN A 18 15.71 -10.92 42.44
CA GLN A 18 14.42 -10.23 42.60
C GLN A 18 13.17 -11.10 42.36
N GLN A 19 13.32 -12.36 41.93
CA GLN A 19 12.21 -13.33 41.81
C GLN A 19 12.29 -14.53 42.79
N GLY A 20 13.02 -14.40 43.90
CA GLY A 20 12.84 -15.29 45.07
C GLY A 20 13.29 -16.75 44.96
N ARG A 21 13.90 -17.21 43.86
CA ARG A 21 14.46 -18.57 43.76
C ARG A 21 15.95 -18.62 44.10
N ARG A 22 16.32 -19.38 45.13
CA ARG A 22 17.71 -19.64 45.53
C ARG A 22 18.34 -20.67 44.59
N ARG A 23 19.39 -20.29 43.83
CA ARG A 23 20.24 -21.24 43.07
C ARG A 23 21.65 -21.25 43.69
N ARG A 24 22.18 -22.44 43.99
CA ARG A 24 23.56 -22.62 44.48
C ARG A 24 24.49 -22.75 43.26
N PHE A 25 25.49 -21.88 43.16
CA PHE A 25 26.54 -21.97 42.14
C PHE A 25 27.88 -22.31 42.81
N SER A 26 28.67 -23.18 42.21
CA SER A 26 30.02 -23.50 42.67
C SER A 26 30.98 -22.32 42.43
N PHE A 27 31.95 -22.14 43.33
CA PHE A 27 32.85 -20.97 43.43
C PHE A 27 33.45 -20.43 42.11
N PRO A 28 33.92 -21.26 41.14
CA PRO A 28 34.47 -20.74 39.88
C PRO A 28 33.39 -20.11 38.97
N TYR A 29 32.14 -20.56 39.07
CA TYR A 29 31.02 -20.00 38.29
C TYR A 29 30.45 -18.73 38.91
N LEU A 30 30.67 -18.49 40.21
CA LEU A 30 30.23 -17.28 40.90
C LEU A 30 30.99 -16.03 40.41
N ILE A 31 32.30 -16.15 40.16
CA ILE A 31 33.13 -15.06 39.63
C ILE A 31 32.69 -14.71 38.21
N LEU A 32 32.46 -15.71 37.34
CA LEU A 32 31.94 -15.48 35.99
C LEU A 32 30.54 -14.83 36.02
N PHE A 33 29.67 -15.27 36.93
CA PHE A 33 28.32 -14.72 37.08
C PHE A 33 28.34 -13.27 37.56
N ILE A 34 29.24 -12.91 38.48
CA ILE A 34 29.45 -11.51 38.91
C ILE A 34 30.00 -10.69 37.74
N TYR A 35 31.03 -11.14 37.03
CA TYR A 35 31.59 -10.38 35.89
C TYR A 35 30.58 -10.18 34.74
N LEU A 36 29.66 -11.14 34.50
CA LEU A 36 28.61 -11.00 33.47
C LEU A 36 27.42 -10.14 33.92
N THR A 37 27.10 -10.10 35.22
CA THR A 37 25.97 -9.34 35.78
C THR A 37 26.35 -7.92 36.25
N PHE A 38 27.65 -7.62 36.33
CA PHE A 38 28.17 -6.35 36.87
C PHE A 38 28.93 -5.50 35.85
N LEU A 39 28.66 -5.65 34.55
CA LEU A 39 29.11 -4.65 33.57
C LEU A 39 28.23 -3.39 33.70
N PRO A 40 28.76 -2.24 34.13
CA PRO A 40 27.95 -1.07 34.44
C PRO A 40 27.29 -0.50 33.17
N SER A 41 25.97 -0.35 33.20
CA SER A 41 25.18 0.28 32.14
C SER A 41 25.17 1.81 32.27
N GLN A 42 24.69 2.52 31.24
CA GLN A 42 24.61 3.98 31.24
C GLN A 42 23.70 4.48 32.37
N LEU A 43 24.08 5.59 33.02
CA LEU A 43 23.29 6.23 34.08
C LEU A 43 21.91 6.65 33.56
N GLY A 44 20.86 6.45 34.37
CA GLY A 44 19.46 6.66 33.98
C GLY A 44 19.18 8.04 33.37
N PHE A 45 19.76 9.08 33.94
CA PHE A 45 19.64 10.47 33.48
C PHE A 45 20.48 10.80 32.23
N ARG A 46 21.45 9.94 31.86
CA ARG A 46 22.29 10.07 30.65
C ARG A 46 21.91 9.09 29.54
N LYS A 47 20.81 8.36 29.68
CA LYS A 47 20.32 7.42 28.65
C LYS A 47 20.08 8.10 27.30
N GLN A 48 19.79 9.40 27.29
CA GLN A 48 19.63 10.20 26.06
C GLN A 48 20.90 10.24 25.19
N LEU A 49 22.10 10.07 25.78
CA LEU A 49 23.39 10.08 25.06
C LEU A 49 23.76 8.73 24.45
N GLY A 50 22.87 7.74 24.52
CA GLY A 50 23.09 6.40 24.00
C GLY A 50 23.90 5.49 24.93
N LEU A 51 24.46 4.42 24.35
CA LEU A 51 25.17 3.39 25.09
C LEU A 51 26.50 3.93 25.64
N LEU A 52 26.81 3.59 26.89
CA LEU A 52 28.07 3.98 27.52
C LEU A 52 29.22 3.15 26.96
N GLU A 53 30.07 3.78 26.16
CA GLU A 53 31.23 3.19 25.51
C GLU A 53 32.20 2.56 26.53
N LYS A 54 32.64 1.34 26.25
CA LYS A 54 33.61 0.60 27.07
C LYS A 54 34.96 0.49 26.36
N LYS A 55 35.97 -0.04 27.06
CA LYS A 55 37.33 -0.18 26.51
C LYS A 55 37.38 -0.97 25.20
N LYS A 56 36.49 -1.96 25.02
CA LYS A 56 36.37 -2.71 23.75
C LYS A 56 35.88 -1.80 22.62
N ASP A 57 34.81 -1.07 22.86
CA ASP A 57 34.22 -0.13 21.89
C ASP A 57 35.21 1.00 21.53
N TYR A 58 35.95 1.51 22.53
CA TYR A 58 37.03 2.48 22.32
C TYR A 58 38.12 1.99 21.40
N LYS A 59 38.55 0.73 21.56
CA LYS A 59 39.57 0.16 20.67
C LYS A 59 39.05 0.13 19.23
N LEU A 60 37.82 -0.36 19.02
CA LEU A 60 37.20 -0.40 17.68
C LEU A 60 37.07 1.00 17.07
N ARG A 61 36.66 2.00 17.85
CA ARG A 61 36.55 3.39 17.40
C ARG A 61 37.91 4.01 17.08
N ALA A 62 38.92 3.78 17.92
CA ALA A 62 40.28 4.29 17.70
C ALA A 62 40.91 3.65 16.46
N ASP A 63 40.72 2.35 16.27
CA ASP A 63 41.23 1.63 15.10
C ASP A 63 40.54 2.12 13.81
N ASP A 64 39.21 2.31 13.82
CA ASP A 64 38.48 2.90 12.68
C ASP A 64 38.94 4.34 12.38
N TYR A 65 39.12 5.17 13.40
CA TYR A 65 39.62 6.53 13.24
C TYR A 65 41.03 6.54 12.62
N HIS A 66 41.95 5.73 13.13
CA HIS A 66 43.30 5.63 12.58
C HIS A 66 43.29 5.08 11.15
N ARG A 67 42.40 4.13 10.81
CA ARG A 67 42.23 3.66 9.43
C ARG A 67 41.79 4.80 8.51
N LYS A 68 40.76 5.56 8.90
CA LYS A 68 40.28 6.72 8.13
C LYS A 68 41.37 7.78 7.97
N GLN A 69 42.10 8.11 9.03
CA GLN A 69 43.22 9.06 8.97
C GLN A 69 44.31 8.58 8.01
N LYS A 70 44.73 7.31 8.10
CA LYS A 70 45.72 6.73 7.16
C LYS A 70 45.23 6.79 5.72
N THR A 71 43.95 6.50 5.46
CA THR A 71 43.38 6.61 4.10
C THR A 71 43.37 8.05 3.59
N LEU A 72 43.01 9.02 4.42
CA LEU A 72 43.02 10.45 4.04
C LEU A 72 44.44 10.95 3.78
N MET A 73 45.41 10.56 4.60
CA MET A 73 46.82 10.88 4.36
C MET A 73 47.32 10.30 3.04
N ALA A 74 46.99 9.05 2.74
CA ALA A 74 47.34 8.42 1.46
C ALA A 74 46.67 9.11 0.27
N LEU A 75 45.39 9.50 0.37
CA LEU A 75 44.69 10.25 -0.67
C LEU A 75 45.26 11.65 -0.88
N ARG A 76 45.62 12.36 0.21
CA ARG A 76 46.30 13.66 0.13
C ARG A 76 47.64 13.56 -0.55
N LYS A 77 48.44 12.55 -0.19
CA LYS A 77 49.72 12.28 -0.86
C LYS A 77 49.53 12.03 -2.36
N LYS A 78 48.59 11.16 -2.74
CA LYS A 78 48.24 10.92 -4.16
C LYS A 78 47.77 12.17 -4.89
N ALA A 79 47.05 13.08 -4.21
CA ALA A 79 46.62 14.34 -4.81
C ALA A 79 47.79 15.32 -5.01
N MET A 80 48.78 15.34 -4.10
CA MET A 80 49.99 16.15 -4.24
C MET A 80 50.93 15.61 -5.33
N ASP A 81 51.08 14.29 -5.40
CA ASP A 81 51.95 13.60 -6.37
C ASP A 81 51.29 13.47 -7.78
N LYS A 82 50.15 14.13 -8.02
CA LYS A 82 49.38 13.99 -9.28
C LYS A 82 50.08 14.70 -10.44
N ASN A 83 50.25 14.01 -11.55
CA ASN A 83 50.74 14.58 -12.81
C ASN A 83 49.60 15.33 -13.54
N PRO A 84 49.72 16.64 -13.85
CA PRO A 84 48.70 17.38 -14.60
C PRO A 84 48.45 16.86 -16.02
N ASP A 85 49.45 16.22 -16.64
CA ASP A 85 49.39 15.74 -18.02
C ASP A 85 48.98 14.26 -18.12
N GLU A 86 48.52 13.65 -17.02
CA GLU A 86 48.09 12.24 -17.05
C GLU A 86 46.84 12.05 -17.94
N PHE A 87 46.90 11.04 -18.82
CA PHE A 87 45.77 10.68 -19.67
C PHE A 87 45.38 9.20 -19.51
N HIS A 88 44.09 8.97 -19.26
CA HIS A 88 43.48 7.65 -19.23
C HIS A 88 42.30 7.58 -20.22
N PHE A 89 42.17 6.50 -20.99
CA PHE A 89 41.07 6.32 -21.96
C PHE A 89 39.66 6.44 -21.34
N LYS A 90 39.53 6.17 -20.04
CA LYS A 90 38.26 6.34 -19.30
C LYS A 90 37.85 7.82 -19.16
N MET A 91 38.76 8.78 -19.33
CA MET A 91 38.48 10.22 -19.30
C MET A 91 37.69 10.69 -20.53
N ILE A 92 37.64 9.90 -21.62
CA ILE A 92 36.82 10.19 -22.80
C ILE A 92 35.32 10.05 -22.48
N HIS A 93 34.97 9.05 -21.66
CA HIS A 93 33.58 8.69 -21.37
C HIS A 93 33.08 9.31 -20.06
N ASN A 94 33.99 9.57 -19.12
CA ASN A 94 33.68 10.18 -17.84
C ASN A 94 33.92 11.69 -17.89
N HIS A 95 33.09 12.44 -17.17
CA HIS A 95 33.24 13.88 -17.06
C HIS A 95 33.27 14.27 -15.59
N LEU A 96 33.99 15.33 -15.28
CA LEU A 96 33.91 15.98 -13.97
C LEU A 96 32.88 17.10 -14.06
N LYS A 97 32.02 17.18 -13.04
CA LYS A 97 31.13 18.33 -12.83
C LYS A 97 31.48 18.93 -11.48
N ASP A 98 31.85 20.21 -11.47
CA ASP A 98 32.27 20.94 -10.26
C ASP A 98 33.38 20.22 -9.46
N GLY A 99 34.30 19.54 -10.17
CA GLY A 99 35.41 18.79 -9.56
C GLY A 99 35.06 17.40 -9.02
N VAL A 100 33.81 16.96 -9.13
CA VAL A 100 33.38 15.61 -8.72
C VAL A 100 33.17 14.72 -9.95
N HIS A 101 33.66 13.48 -9.88
CA HIS A 101 33.49 12.49 -10.93
C HIS A 101 32.02 12.05 -11.02
N MET A 102 31.40 12.26 -12.17
CA MET A 102 30.03 11.81 -12.44
C MET A 102 30.07 10.63 -13.41
N LEU A 103 29.67 9.46 -12.92
CA LEU A 103 29.40 8.31 -13.76
C LEU A 103 28.19 8.65 -14.64
N LYS A 104 28.39 8.75 -15.97
CA LYS A 104 27.25 8.83 -16.88
C LYS A 104 26.50 7.50 -16.80
N PRO A 105 25.22 7.48 -16.42
CA PRO A 105 24.43 6.27 -16.56
C PRO A 105 24.46 5.86 -18.04
N LYS A 106 24.63 4.56 -18.29
CA LYS A 106 24.59 4.04 -19.65
C LYS A 106 23.16 4.23 -20.17
N GLU A 107 22.94 5.26 -20.98
CA GLU A 107 21.66 5.45 -21.66
C GLU A 107 21.52 4.34 -22.70
N GLU A 108 20.66 3.36 -22.44
CA GLU A 108 20.25 2.41 -23.47
C GLU A 108 19.38 3.15 -24.48
N THR A 109 20.01 3.65 -25.54
CA THR A 109 19.32 4.30 -26.65
C THR A 109 18.54 3.26 -27.43
N MET A 110 17.25 3.10 -27.12
CA MET A 110 16.36 2.24 -27.90
C MET A 110 16.02 2.90 -29.24
N THR A 111 16.05 2.11 -30.31
CA THR A 111 15.62 2.54 -31.65
C THR A 111 14.11 2.84 -31.62
N GLU A 112 13.64 3.77 -32.46
CA GLU A 112 12.19 4.10 -32.52
C GLU A 112 11.30 2.90 -32.83
N GLU A 113 11.79 1.95 -33.63
CA GLU A 113 11.11 0.68 -33.92
C GLU A 113 10.96 -0.18 -32.68
N GLN A 114 12.01 -0.32 -31.87
CA GLN A 114 11.96 -1.04 -30.59
C GLN A 114 10.97 -0.40 -29.64
N LYS A 115 10.96 0.94 -29.54
CA LYS A 115 9.96 1.69 -28.73
C LYS A 115 8.53 1.41 -29.20
N LYS A 116 8.29 1.31 -30.51
CA LYS A 116 6.96 1.03 -31.08
C LYS A 116 6.49 -0.39 -30.76
N VAL A 117 7.40 -1.37 -30.81
CA VAL A 117 7.12 -2.76 -30.42
C VAL A 117 6.79 -2.84 -28.92
N MET A 118 7.61 -2.22 -28.06
CA MET A 118 7.38 -2.19 -26.61
C MET A 118 6.01 -1.58 -26.27
N ARG A 119 5.67 -0.41 -26.82
CA ARG A 119 4.34 0.21 -26.60
C ARG A 119 3.19 -0.65 -27.09
N THR A 120 3.38 -1.38 -28.18
CA THR A 120 2.35 -2.31 -28.68
C THR A 120 2.14 -3.48 -27.72
N GLN A 121 3.20 -4.00 -27.11
CA GLN A 121 3.10 -5.03 -26.06
C GLN A 121 2.43 -4.47 -24.80
N ASP A 122 2.81 -3.27 -24.37
CA ASP A 122 2.25 -2.61 -23.19
C ASP A 122 0.74 -2.35 -23.33
N ILE A 123 0.30 -1.82 -24.48
CA ILE A 123 -1.13 -1.60 -24.77
C ILE A 123 -1.91 -2.91 -24.67
N ARG A 124 -1.43 -3.96 -25.33
CA ARG A 124 -2.08 -5.28 -25.30
C ARG A 124 -2.17 -5.84 -23.89
N TYR A 125 -1.12 -5.69 -23.10
CA TYR A 125 -1.11 -6.13 -21.70
C TYR A 125 -2.14 -5.37 -20.86
N VAL A 126 -2.18 -4.04 -20.96
CA VAL A 126 -3.13 -3.20 -20.23
C VAL A 126 -4.56 -3.51 -20.66
N GLU A 127 -4.82 -3.68 -21.95
CA GLU A 127 -6.14 -4.05 -22.50
C GLU A 127 -6.59 -5.42 -21.99
N MET A 128 -5.72 -6.43 -22.03
CA MET A 128 -6.01 -7.76 -21.48
C MET A 128 -6.38 -7.67 -19.99
N LYS A 129 -5.65 -6.89 -19.21
CA LYS A 129 -5.97 -6.68 -17.79
C LYS A 129 -7.28 -5.93 -17.60
N ARG A 130 -7.56 -4.91 -18.42
CA ARG A 130 -8.82 -4.17 -18.41
C ARG A 130 -10.01 -5.08 -18.68
N VAL A 131 -9.95 -5.92 -19.73
CA VAL A 131 -11.00 -6.90 -20.06
C VAL A 131 -11.19 -7.93 -18.94
N SER A 132 -10.10 -8.41 -18.33
CA SER A 132 -10.19 -9.31 -17.17
C SER A 132 -10.90 -8.64 -15.98
N GLU A 133 -10.64 -7.36 -15.71
CA GLU A 133 -11.31 -6.62 -14.66
C GLU A 133 -12.77 -6.31 -15.01
N MET A 134 -13.09 -5.93 -16.25
CA MET A 134 -14.47 -5.74 -16.72
C MET A 134 -15.32 -7.00 -16.49
N LYS A 135 -14.82 -8.18 -16.89
CA LYS A 135 -15.52 -9.45 -16.66
C LYS A 135 -15.75 -9.75 -15.17
N LYS A 136 -14.81 -9.37 -14.30
CA LYS A 136 -14.98 -9.50 -12.84
C LYS A 136 -16.01 -8.52 -12.29
N ILE A 137 -16.04 -7.29 -12.82
CA ILE A 137 -17.06 -6.28 -12.48
C ILE A 137 -18.43 -6.78 -12.90
N GLU A 138 -18.59 -7.26 -14.13
CA GLU A 138 -19.85 -7.81 -14.64
C GLU A 138 -20.35 -8.98 -13.79
N ARG A 139 -19.47 -9.95 -13.49
CA ARG A 139 -19.80 -11.06 -12.60
C ARG A 139 -20.23 -10.57 -11.21
N MET A 140 -19.48 -9.65 -10.61
CA MET A 140 -19.79 -9.11 -9.29
C MET A 140 -21.08 -8.29 -9.29
N LYS A 141 -21.38 -7.53 -10.35
CA LYS A 141 -22.66 -6.84 -10.53
C LYS A 141 -23.82 -7.81 -10.68
N SER A 142 -23.63 -8.95 -11.34
CA SER A 142 -24.67 -9.99 -11.43
C SER A 142 -24.94 -10.69 -10.09
N GLU A 143 -23.91 -10.84 -9.26
CA GLU A 143 -24.01 -11.44 -7.92
C GLU A 143 -24.59 -10.44 -6.89
N LEU A 144 -24.23 -9.16 -7.00
CA LEU A 144 -24.64 -8.09 -6.12
C LEU A 144 -25.89 -7.42 -6.70
N HIS A 145 -27.08 -7.85 -6.30
CA HIS A 145 -28.37 -7.40 -6.87
C HIS A 145 -28.67 -5.87 -6.80
N LEU A 146 -27.72 -5.03 -6.33
CA LEU A 146 -27.74 -3.55 -6.26
C LEU A 146 -28.99 -2.94 -5.57
N LEU A 147 -29.77 -3.74 -4.86
CA LEU A 147 -31.09 -3.37 -4.35
C LEU A 147 -31.10 -2.24 -3.31
N ASP A 148 -29.98 -2.01 -2.62
CA ASP A 148 -29.85 -1.03 -1.53
C ASP A 148 -29.13 0.27 -1.97
N VAL A 149 -28.82 0.42 -3.26
CA VAL A 149 -28.11 1.61 -3.77
C VAL A 149 -29.16 2.63 -4.24
N ASP A 150 -29.37 3.68 -3.45
CA ASP A 150 -30.36 4.75 -3.68
C ASP A 150 -30.12 5.59 -4.96
N GLU A 151 -29.02 5.36 -5.68
CA GLU A 151 -28.62 6.11 -6.88
C GLU A 151 -29.29 5.63 -8.18
N GLU A 152 -30.01 4.51 -8.18
CA GLU A 152 -30.72 4.07 -9.39
C GLU A 152 -31.94 4.95 -9.70
N LYS A 153 -32.22 5.10 -11.01
CA LYS A 153 -33.44 5.76 -11.50
C LYS A 153 -34.66 5.15 -10.82
N LYS A 154 -35.28 5.89 -9.91
CA LYS A 154 -36.56 5.52 -9.28
C LYS A 154 -37.59 5.34 -10.40
N ASN A 155 -37.89 4.09 -10.74
CA ASN A 155 -39.00 3.78 -11.63
C ASN A 155 -40.28 4.31 -10.98
N LYS A 156 -41.00 5.17 -11.70
CA LYS A 156 -42.26 5.73 -11.22
C LYS A 156 -43.35 4.67 -11.38
N GLN A 157 -43.87 4.16 -10.27
CA GLN A 157 -45.04 3.30 -10.26
C GLN A 157 -46.29 4.18 -10.15
N PHE A 158 -47.20 4.06 -11.11
CA PHE A 158 -48.49 4.76 -11.12
C PHE A 158 -49.59 3.82 -10.66
N PHE A 159 -50.45 4.30 -9.78
CA PHE A 159 -51.68 3.63 -9.36
C PHE A 159 -52.85 4.33 -10.02
N TYR A 160 -53.72 3.56 -10.68
CA TYR A 160 -54.93 4.07 -11.32
C TYR A 160 -56.11 3.79 -10.40
N VAL A 161 -56.95 4.80 -10.26
CA VAL A 161 -58.10 4.82 -9.35
C VAL A 161 -59.26 5.45 -10.11
N ASP A 162 -60.47 4.93 -9.92
CA ASP A 162 -61.62 5.26 -10.76
C ASP A 162 -62.25 6.61 -10.38
N SER A 163 -62.20 7.00 -9.10
CA SER A 163 -62.81 8.23 -8.59
C SER A 163 -61.78 9.24 -8.09
N LYS A 164 -62.06 10.53 -8.31
CA LYS A 164 -61.22 11.63 -7.78
C LYS A 164 -61.19 11.67 -6.25
N LYS A 165 -62.27 11.26 -5.59
CA LYS A 165 -62.33 11.22 -4.11
C LYS A 165 -61.38 10.16 -3.55
N GLU A 166 -61.31 9.01 -4.22
CA GLU A 166 -60.41 7.92 -3.84
C GLU A 166 -58.93 8.30 -4.04
N VAL A 167 -58.62 9.26 -4.91
CA VAL A 167 -57.26 9.80 -5.05
C VAL A 167 -56.84 10.62 -3.82
N GLU A 168 -57.76 11.37 -3.22
CA GLU A 168 -57.49 12.18 -2.02
C GLU A 168 -57.29 11.32 -0.78
N ASP A 169 -58.05 10.22 -0.65
CA ASP A 169 -57.99 9.28 0.48
C ASP A 169 -57.01 8.10 0.26
N PHE A 170 -56.19 8.15 -0.81
CA PHE A 170 -55.37 7.01 -1.22
C PHE A 170 -54.19 6.75 -0.26
N ASP A 171 -54.29 5.69 0.54
CA ASP A 171 -53.15 5.17 1.33
C ASP A 171 -52.51 3.94 0.66
N LEU A 172 -51.21 4.07 0.40
CA LEU A 172 -50.37 3.02 -0.19
C LEU A 172 -50.25 1.78 0.70
N ALA A 173 -50.19 1.95 2.03
CA ALA A 173 -50.02 0.83 2.95
C ALA A 173 -51.24 -0.08 2.94
N VAL A 174 -52.43 0.54 3.02
CA VAL A 174 -53.74 -0.15 2.93
C VAL A 174 -53.91 -0.76 1.55
N HIS A 175 -53.67 -0.01 0.47
CA HIS A 175 -53.85 -0.54 -0.89
C HIS A 175 -53.01 -1.78 -1.18
N LEU A 176 -51.76 -1.81 -0.70
CA LEU A 176 -50.86 -2.95 -0.88
C LEU A 176 -51.04 -4.06 0.18
N ASN A 177 -51.89 -3.86 1.19
CA ASN A 177 -52.04 -4.73 2.37
C ASN A 177 -50.69 -5.00 3.06
N THR A 178 -49.89 -3.95 3.24
CA THR A 178 -48.54 -4.03 3.83
C THR A 178 -48.40 -3.12 5.04
N VAL A 179 -47.38 -3.38 5.86
CA VAL A 179 -47.01 -2.52 6.99
C VAL A 179 -46.39 -1.21 6.46
N PRO A 180 -46.73 -0.03 7.03
CA PRO A 180 -46.22 1.25 6.56
C PRO A 180 -44.68 1.35 6.50
N GLU A 181 -43.96 0.63 7.37
CA GLU A 181 -42.49 0.57 7.36
C GLU A 181 -41.88 -0.03 6.08
N LEU A 182 -42.63 -0.90 5.39
CA LEU A 182 -42.16 -1.61 4.20
C LEU A 182 -42.51 -0.88 2.90
N VAL A 183 -43.40 0.11 2.94
CA VAL A 183 -43.84 0.90 1.78
C VAL A 183 -42.65 1.63 1.13
N GLY A 184 -41.66 2.04 1.92
CA GLY A 184 -40.48 2.74 1.43
C GLY A 184 -39.51 1.91 0.58
N ARG A 185 -39.57 0.57 0.63
CA ARG A 185 -38.62 -0.33 -0.07
C ARG A 185 -39.16 -0.68 -1.44
N ALA A 186 -38.37 -0.72 -2.52
CA ALA A 186 -38.94 -1.04 -3.86
C ALA A 186 -39.23 -2.53 -4.08
N TYR A 187 -38.55 -3.42 -3.37
CA TYR A 187 -38.54 -4.86 -3.60
C TYR A 187 -38.97 -5.62 -2.34
N ASN A 188 -39.44 -6.86 -2.51
CA ASN A 188 -39.82 -7.78 -1.42
C ASN A 188 -40.71 -7.13 -0.35
N ARG A 189 -41.91 -6.67 -0.76
CA ARG A 189 -42.96 -6.14 0.11
C ARG A 189 -44.00 -7.25 0.42
N PRO A 190 -43.84 -8.03 1.51
CA PRO A 190 -44.81 -9.05 1.88
C PRO A 190 -46.11 -8.43 2.42
N THR A 191 -47.25 -9.07 2.10
CA THR A 191 -48.55 -8.72 2.70
C THR A 191 -48.60 -9.11 4.17
N ILE A 192 -49.52 -8.51 4.92
CA ILE A 192 -49.74 -8.81 6.35
C ILE A 192 -49.97 -10.31 6.58
N GLU A 193 -50.84 -10.94 5.78
CA GLU A 193 -51.06 -12.38 5.86
C GLU A 193 -49.80 -13.21 5.60
N THR A 194 -48.93 -12.74 4.70
CA THR A 194 -47.67 -13.43 4.40
C THR A 194 -46.71 -13.36 5.58
N LEU A 195 -46.69 -12.23 6.30
CA LEU A 195 -45.89 -12.04 7.51
C LEU A 195 -46.38 -12.93 8.66
N GLU A 196 -47.69 -13.14 8.78
CA GLU A 196 -48.27 -14.02 9.80
C GLU A 196 -48.03 -15.51 9.49
N LYS A 197 -48.16 -15.91 8.22
CA LYS A 197 -48.17 -17.33 7.82
C LYS A 197 -46.77 -17.89 7.55
N LYS A 198 -45.82 -17.09 7.06
CA LYS A 198 -44.51 -17.60 6.60
C LYS A 198 -43.40 -17.38 7.63
N SER A 199 -42.58 -18.40 7.83
CA SER A 199 -41.34 -18.28 8.59
C SER A 199 -40.22 -17.63 7.78
N ILE A 200 -39.30 -16.95 8.47
CA ILE A 200 -38.15 -16.27 7.83
C ILE A 200 -37.17 -17.33 7.32
N VAL A 201 -36.91 -17.33 6.01
CA VAL A 201 -35.87 -18.16 5.40
C VAL A 201 -34.55 -17.40 5.47
N GLY A 202 -33.70 -17.74 6.46
CA GLY A 202 -32.37 -17.15 6.59
C GLY A 202 -31.89 -17.02 8.03
N ALA A 203 -30.88 -16.16 8.22
CA ALA A 203 -30.28 -15.95 9.53
C ALA A 203 -31.13 -14.96 10.35
N VAL A 204 -31.72 -15.45 11.46
CA VAL A 204 -32.61 -14.65 12.32
C VAL A 204 -31.86 -13.94 13.45
N GLN A 205 -30.70 -14.48 13.86
CA GLN A 205 -29.95 -13.92 14.98
C GLN A 205 -29.38 -12.52 14.66
N PRO A 206 -29.48 -11.54 15.58
CA PRO A 206 -29.04 -10.17 15.30
C PRO A 206 -27.54 -10.09 14.98
N GLN A 207 -26.72 -10.97 15.57
CA GLN A 207 -25.29 -11.03 15.28
C GLN A 207 -24.98 -11.56 13.88
N SER A 208 -25.73 -12.55 13.37
CA SER A 208 -25.53 -13.06 12.02
C SER A 208 -25.99 -12.05 10.98
N ILE A 209 -27.08 -11.32 11.24
CA ILE A 209 -27.55 -10.22 10.37
C ILE A 209 -26.47 -9.13 10.25
N LYS A 210 -25.87 -8.69 11.37
CA LYS A 210 -24.77 -7.71 11.35
C LYS A 210 -23.55 -8.21 10.56
N LYS A 211 -23.21 -9.49 10.68
CA LYS A 211 -22.11 -10.11 9.90
C LYS A 211 -22.41 -10.10 8.40
N LEU A 212 -23.65 -10.42 8.00
CA LEU A 212 -24.08 -10.40 6.60
C LEU A 212 -24.08 -8.98 6.02
N ALA A 213 -24.55 -7.99 6.79
CA ALA A 213 -24.50 -6.58 6.39
C ALA A 213 -23.05 -6.12 6.14
N LYS A 214 -22.13 -6.44 7.07
CA LYS A 214 -20.71 -6.15 6.90
C LYS A 214 -20.10 -6.85 5.68
N GLN A 215 -20.46 -8.10 5.42
CA GLN A 215 -20.01 -8.81 4.22
C GLN A 215 -20.51 -8.14 2.93
N ARG A 216 -21.77 -7.69 2.91
CA ARG A 216 -22.37 -6.94 1.80
C ARG A 216 -21.65 -5.61 1.56
N GLU A 217 -21.41 -4.82 2.60
CA GLU A 217 -20.65 -3.57 2.51
C GLU A 217 -19.25 -3.78 1.91
N LEU A 218 -18.55 -4.83 2.36
CA LEU A 218 -17.23 -5.18 1.83
C LEU A 218 -17.27 -5.56 0.33
N GLN A 219 -18.35 -6.19 -0.13
CA GLN A 219 -18.54 -6.50 -1.55
C GLN A 219 -18.77 -5.23 -2.38
N TYR A 220 -19.61 -4.30 -1.90
CA TYR A 220 -19.80 -3.00 -2.55
C TYR A 220 -18.49 -2.19 -2.62
N LEU A 221 -17.73 -2.13 -1.52
CA LEU A 221 -16.43 -1.47 -1.51
C LEU A 221 -15.45 -2.10 -2.51
N ARG A 222 -15.43 -3.43 -2.58
CA ARG A 222 -14.60 -4.16 -3.55
C ARG A 222 -15.03 -3.86 -4.99
N LEU A 223 -16.34 -3.78 -5.25
CA LEU A 223 -16.88 -3.42 -6.56
C LEU A 223 -16.46 -2.01 -6.97
N SER A 224 -16.63 -1.02 -6.09
CA SER A 224 -16.18 0.36 -6.28
C SER A 224 -14.70 0.43 -6.64
N GLN A 225 -13.84 -0.22 -5.84
CA GLN A 225 -12.39 -0.26 -6.11
C GLN A 225 -12.04 -0.88 -7.47
N ARG A 226 -12.81 -1.89 -7.92
CA ARG A 226 -12.62 -2.49 -9.24
C ARG A 226 -13.02 -1.55 -10.36
N ILE A 227 -14.14 -0.85 -10.22
CA ILE A 227 -14.59 0.17 -11.17
C ILE A 227 -13.52 1.27 -11.30
N ASP A 228 -13.00 1.77 -10.18
CA ASP A 228 -11.93 2.76 -10.18
C ASP A 228 -10.66 2.23 -10.84
N ARG A 229 -10.33 0.95 -10.63
CA ARG A 229 -9.19 0.31 -11.28
C ARG A 229 -9.38 0.19 -12.78
N GLU A 230 -10.57 -0.19 -13.25
CA GLU A 230 -10.91 -0.27 -14.67
C GLU A 230 -10.77 1.11 -15.32
N ASN A 231 -11.34 2.16 -14.71
CA ASN A 231 -11.21 3.54 -15.15
C ASN A 231 -9.75 3.98 -15.27
N LYS A 232 -8.92 3.66 -14.27
CA LYS A 232 -7.47 3.96 -14.31
C LYS A 232 -6.77 3.21 -15.45
N MET A 233 -7.07 1.93 -15.65
CA MET A 233 -6.51 1.15 -16.75
C MET A 233 -6.96 1.68 -18.12
N PHE A 234 -8.21 2.13 -18.23
CA PHE A 234 -8.74 2.76 -19.43
C PHE A 234 -7.95 4.03 -19.78
N VAL A 235 -7.74 4.93 -18.82
CA VAL A 235 -6.95 6.16 -19.02
C VAL A 235 -5.50 5.84 -19.42
N ILE A 236 -4.88 4.86 -18.77
CA ILE A 236 -3.51 4.42 -19.13
C ILE A 236 -3.47 3.88 -20.56
N SER A 237 -4.41 3.03 -20.95
CA SER A 237 -4.53 2.50 -22.31
C SER A 237 -4.63 3.64 -23.34
N GLN A 238 -5.49 4.63 -23.10
CA GLN A 238 -5.64 5.79 -23.97
C GLN A 238 -4.35 6.63 -24.08
N LYS A 239 -3.63 6.81 -22.96
CA LYS A 239 -2.34 7.52 -22.95
C LYS A 239 -1.27 6.80 -23.77
N ILE A 240 -1.16 5.48 -23.62
CA ILE A 240 -0.16 4.71 -24.39
C ILE A 240 -0.53 4.70 -25.87
N GLN A 241 -1.82 4.55 -26.19
CA GLN A 241 -2.33 4.63 -27.57
C GLN A 241 -2.02 5.99 -28.19
N THR A 242 -2.30 7.09 -27.49
CA THR A 242 -1.94 8.45 -27.93
C THR A 242 -0.44 8.55 -28.20
N ARG A 243 0.42 8.08 -27.29
CA ARG A 243 1.89 8.10 -27.49
C ARG A 243 2.35 7.26 -28.68
N LYS A 244 1.65 6.17 -29.01
CA LYS A 244 1.90 5.35 -30.20
C LYS A 244 1.52 6.11 -31.47
N ASP A 245 0.34 6.74 -31.49
CA ASP A 245 -0.13 7.53 -32.64
C ASP A 245 0.75 8.77 -32.88
N LEU A 246 1.33 9.33 -31.81
CA LEU A 246 2.30 10.42 -31.90
C LEU A 246 3.66 10.00 -32.49
N GLN A 247 3.96 8.71 -32.66
CA GLN A 247 5.20 8.31 -33.37
C GLN A 247 5.08 8.48 -34.88
N ASP A 248 3.86 8.53 -35.42
CA ASP A 248 3.67 8.81 -36.84
C ASP A 248 4.14 10.24 -37.15
N LYS A 249 4.87 10.39 -38.26
CA LYS A 249 5.44 11.66 -38.76
C LYS A 249 4.38 12.57 -39.40
N VAL A 250 3.18 12.63 -38.81
CA VAL A 250 2.07 13.49 -39.26
C VAL A 250 2.15 14.83 -38.51
N LYS A 251 1.87 15.92 -39.22
CA LYS A 251 1.76 17.25 -38.60
C LYS A 251 0.61 17.26 -37.59
N LYS A 252 0.90 17.74 -36.38
CA LYS A 252 -0.04 17.74 -35.25
C LYS A 252 0.20 18.94 -34.36
N VAL A 253 -0.88 19.44 -33.78
CA VAL A 253 -0.85 20.52 -32.79
C VAL A 253 -1.49 20.00 -31.52
N LYS A 254 -0.79 20.16 -30.39
CA LYS A 254 -1.37 19.81 -29.08
C LYS A 254 -2.41 20.87 -28.71
N VAL A 255 -3.62 20.42 -28.39
CA VAL A 255 -4.74 21.30 -28.01
C VAL A 255 -4.92 21.31 -26.49
N CYS A 256 -4.84 20.15 -25.86
CA CYS A 256 -4.97 20.00 -24.41
C CYS A 256 -3.80 19.21 -23.84
N GLU A 257 -3.31 19.64 -22.68
CA GLU A 257 -2.23 18.97 -21.96
C GLU A 257 -2.70 17.66 -21.29
N GLU A 258 -1.74 16.78 -21.02
CA GLU A 258 -2.00 15.50 -20.34
C GLU A 258 -2.34 15.76 -18.87
N THR A 259 -3.45 15.19 -18.39
CA THR A 259 -3.81 15.22 -16.96
C THR A 259 -3.74 13.83 -16.36
N GLY A 260 -3.87 13.69 -15.03
CA GLY A 260 -3.93 12.38 -14.39
C GLY A 260 -5.10 11.52 -14.87
N SER A 261 -6.22 12.17 -15.22
CA SER A 261 -7.48 11.51 -15.57
C SER A 261 -7.74 11.37 -17.08
N ALA A 262 -7.03 12.11 -17.93
CA ALA A 262 -7.25 12.08 -19.37
C ALA A 262 -5.92 12.13 -20.16
N PRO A 263 -5.86 11.51 -21.35
CA PRO A 263 -4.73 11.69 -22.26
C PRO A 263 -4.66 13.13 -22.80
N ALA A 264 -3.49 13.54 -23.27
CA ALA A 264 -3.36 14.78 -24.04
C ALA A 264 -4.14 14.68 -25.36
N VAL A 265 -4.79 15.78 -25.76
CA VAL A 265 -5.57 15.83 -27.00
C VAL A 265 -4.77 16.56 -28.08
N TYR A 266 -4.66 15.94 -29.25
CA TYR A 266 -3.94 16.47 -30.40
C TYR A 266 -4.88 16.63 -31.58
N ARG A 267 -4.75 17.75 -32.28
CA ARG A 267 -5.38 17.99 -33.58
C ARG A 267 -4.39 17.63 -34.67
N PHE A 268 -4.70 16.59 -35.43
CA PHE A 268 -3.92 16.19 -36.60
C PHE A 268 -4.34 17.02 -37.83
N GLU A 269 -3.41 17.26 -38.75
CA GLU A 269 -3.71 17.87 -40.04
C GLU A 269 -4.74 17.02 -40.79
N ALA A 270 -5.77 17.65 -41.34
CA ALA A 270 -6.84 16.97 -42.09
C ALA A 270 -6.32 16.53 -43.47
N LYS A 271 -5.54 15.46 -43.48
CA LYS A 271 -4.96 14.86 -44.68
C LYS A 271 -5.25 13.37 -44.72
N ARG A 272 -5.86 12.90 -45.81
CA ARG A 272 -6.09 11.47 -46.05
C ARG A 272 -4.74 10.75 -46.17
N LYS A 273 -4.57 9.65 -45.41
CA LYS A 273 -3.43 8.73 -45.61
C LYS A 273 -3.60 8.09 -47.00
N ARG A 274 -2.59 8.26 -47.86
CA ARG A 274 -2.53 7.57 -49.16
C ARG A 274 -2.21 6.10 -48.96
#